data_AF-A0AAW7LDW9-F1
#
_entry.id   AF-A0AAW7LDW9-F1
#
_cell.length_a   1.000
_cell.length_b   1.000
_cell.length_c   1.000
_cell.angle_alpha   90.00
_cell.angle_beta   90.00
_cell.angle_gamma   90.00
#
_symmetry.space_group_name_H-M   'P 1'
#
loop_
_entity.id
_entity.type
_entity.pdbx_description
1 polymer ?
#
loop_
_entity_poly.entity_id
_entity_poly.type
_entity_poly.pdbx_seq_one_letter_code
_entity_poly.pdbx_strand_id
1 'polypeptide(L)'
;MLHLPPIPELAQFNWESISQQWSSLTVQTKKIADGAGQGEEFKALEQQVRQCVLSRDVSQLKNTLLKRKGVRVLTQLWIDKEDVRKGSLNEEIIDYIQAKHPKLGMSSLMNLISLVYRYFDALVDGNIFNRLTQWLKQQIEQRLKDRKNSSGTILSVLNQAKWLLDLTAPKALVNLAKQNHLDLNEQLKKLRLNELPQGRFLDICHAQYYLDTLREISVGEQHDVLHELLKHDVATMPFEEGKRIGHIALEIIIDRSAGAPSEIWQNFVLNLAGDPRIANTATNYRQWWKPIGESRVKVVTSWLAKEDLRLFLGAIEEYANYTGDEALNRMFPARKRFLEGLYEHGFVRNTRLMLGTNAAKTVKTVLGNDLKINYINLSGSQETHTSIIYLDCGDFHIVEGSHEFKLWIYMGLPSEKLIDYSLSEFTRSDLIHRFPREFRTTYPNNNFKDITHTPTTWQNRAIEFLTENGIELDLEKLFYKDEYRKYINRYGLPVVRKKVEEKNLLESNLLNALQTYQPITARDMAKVLDEEFSMKVDYAALNKKLFSMLKEGRVFIDGALQWQLKD
;
A
#
# COMPACT_ATOMS: atom_id res chain seq x y z
N MET A 1 79.51 -28.59 -32.63
CA MET A 1 78.11 -28.35 -33.05
C MET A 1 77.31 -29.60 -32.72
N LEU A 2 76.41 -29.52 -31.74
CA LEU A 2 75.48 -30.61 -31.41
C LEU A 2 74.22 -30.42 -32.26
N HIS A 3 73.95 -31.37 -33.15
CA HIS A 3 72.73 -31.40 -33.96
C HIS A 3 71.54 -31.76 -33.06
N LEU A 4 70.57 -30.84 -32.94
CA LEU A 4 69.27 -31.14 -32.37
C LEU A 4 68.50 -32.09 -33.32
N PRO A 5 67.71 -33.05 -32.79
CA PRO A 5 66.86 -33.90 -33.60
C PRO A 5 65.80 -33.06 -34.33
N PRO A 6 65.35 -33.49 -35.52
CA PRO A 6 64.39 -32.74 -36.33
C PRO A 6 63.06 -32.61 -35.59
N ILE A 7 62.52 -31.39 -35.60
CA ILE A 7 61.17 -31.09 -35.11
C ILE A 7 60.19 -31.85 -36.02
N PRO A 8 59.28 -32.69 -35.47
CA PRO A 8 58.28 -33.36 -36.29
C PRO A 8 57.38 -32.31 -36.97
N GLU A 9 57.19 -32.44 -38.28
CA GLU A 9 56.31 -31.55 -39.03
C GLU A 9 54.88 -31.62 -38.48
N LEU A 10 54.35 -30.47 -38.02
CA LEU A 10 52.98 -30.27 -37.55
C LEU A 10 51.90 -30.63 -38.61
N ALA A 11 52.30 -30.94 -39.84
CA ALA A 11 51.43 -31.27 -40.97
C ALA A 11 50.74 -32.65 -40.87
N GLN A 12 51.09 -33.49 -39.89
CA GLN A 12 50.44 -34.80 -39.70
C GLN A 12 49.30 -34.81 -38.68
N PHE A 13 49.05 -33.69 -37.98
CA PHE A 13 47.92 -33.60 -37.05
C PHE A 13 46.70 -33.02 -37.77
N ASN A 14 45.71 -33.88 -38.05
CA ASN A 14 44.40 -33.44 -38.54
C ASN A 14 43.61 -32.80 -37.39
N TRP A 15 43.87 -31.51 -37.15
CA TRP A 15 43.23 -30.70 -36.10
C TRP A 15 41.71 -30.62 -36.26
N GLU A 16 41.19 -30.70 -37.48
CA GLU A 16 39.74 -30.77 -37.74
C GLU A 16 39.15 -32.07 -37.23
N SER A 17 39.80 -33.21 -37.48
CA SER A 17 39.39 -34.52 -36.96
C SER A 17 39.43 -34.55 -35.43
N ILE A 18 40.47 -33.99 -34.82
CA ILE A 18 40.59 -33.90 -33.35
C ILE A 18 39.51 -32.97 -32.77
N SER A 19 39.27 -31.82 -33.38
CA SER A 19 38.22 -30.87 -32.97
C SER A 19 36.82 -31.47 -33.10
N GLN A 20 36.55 -32.22 -34.17
CA GLN A 20 35.31 -32.97 -34.37
C GLN A 20 35.17 -34.10 -33.35
N GLN A 21 36.25 -34.82 -33.02
CA GLN A 21 36.25 -35.84 -31.97
C GLN A 21 36.00 -35.24 -30.58
N TRP A 22 36.61 -34.11 -30.26
CA TRP A 22 36.35 -33.38 -29.01
C TRP A 22 34.92 -32.84 -28.95
N SER A 23 34.40 -32.31 -30.05
CA SER A 23 33.02 -31.86 -30.15
C SER A 23 32.04 -33.02 -29.98
N SER A 24 32.32 -34.16 -30.62
CA SER A 24 31.56 -35.41 -30.48
C SER A 24 31.59 -35.95 -29.05
N LEU A 25 32.77 -35.99 -28.41
CA LEU A 25 32.92 -36.39 -27.01
C LEU A 25 32.17 -35.43 -26.08
N THR A 26 32.18 -34.13 -26.35
CA THR A 26 31.45 -33.12 -25.57
C THR A 26 29.94 -33.31 -25.73
N VAL A 27 29.45 -33.55 -26.95
CA VAL A 27 28.04 -33.85 -27.23
C VAL A 27 27.62 -35.19 -26.63
N GLN A 28 28.46 -36.23 -26.70
CA GLN A 28 28.21 -37.53 -26.08
C GLN A 28 28.22 -37.42 -24.55
N THR A 29 29.15 -36.67 -23.97
CA THR A 29 29.19 -36.41 -22.53
C THR A 29 27.96 -35.60 -22.09
N LYS A 30 27.49 -34.66 -22.91
CA LYS A 30 26.26 -33.90 -22.68
C LYS A 30 25.02 -34.81 -22.77
N LYS A 31 24.92 -35.68 -23.79
CA LYS A 31 23.86 -36.71 -23.89
C LYS A 31 23.88 -37.71 -22.72
N ILE A 32 25.07 -38.13 -22.28
CA ILE A 32 25.23 -39.01 -21.11
C ILE A 32 24.85 -38.26 -19.84
N ALA A 33 25.22 -36.99 -19.70
CA ALA A 33 24.83 -36.15 -18.58
C ALA A 33 23.31 -35.90 -18.54
N ASP A 34 22.69 -35.63 -19.68
CA ASP A 34 21.25 -35.40 -19.84
C ASP A 34 20.45 -36.71 -19.64
N GLY A 35 21.01 -37.87 -19.99
CA GLY A 35 20.43 -39.20 -19.77
C GLY A 35 20.74 -39.84 -18.40
N ALA A 36 21.74 -39.34 -17.66
CA ALA A 36 22.22 -39.93 -16.41
C ALA A 36 21.25 -39.70 -15.23
N GLY A 37 20.31 -40.62 -15.09
CA GLY A 37 19.32 -40.62 -14.00
C GLY A 37 17.88 -40.41 -14.45
N GLN A 38 17.58 -40.56 -15.75
CA GLN A 38 16.21 -40.56 -16.27
C GLN A 38 15.70 -41.95 -16.72
N GLY A 39 16.45 -43.01 -16.42
CA GLY A 39 16.04 -44.38 -16.74
C GLY A 39 14.75 -44.79 -16.03
N GLU A 40 14.03 -45.77 -16.58
CA GLU A 40 12.74 -46.22 -16.03
C GLU A 40 12.83 -46.64 -14.55
N GLU A 41 13.95 -47.23 -14.12
CA GLU A 41 14.20 -47.55 -12.71
C GLU A 41 14.18 -46.33 -11.80
N PHE A 42 14.68 -45.18 -12.27
CA PHE A 42 14.68 -43.95 -11.47
C PHE A 42 13.27 -43.39 -11.36
N LYS A 43 12.50 -43.39 -12.45
CA LYS A 43 11.09 -42.97 -12.45
C LYS A 43 10.23 -43.87 -11.56
N ALA A 44 10.46 -45.18 -11.60
CA ALA A 44 9.79 -46.14 -10.73
C ALA A 44 10.11 -45.86 -9.24
N LEU A 45 11.39 -45.60 -8.93
CA LEU A 45 11.81 -45.26 -7.57
C LEU A 45 11.25 -43.90 -7.12
N GLU A 46 11.16 -42.92 -8.02
CA GLU A 46 10.53 -41.63 -7.77
C GLU A 46 9.05 -41.78 -7.40
N GLN A 47 8.31 -42.56 -8.19
CA GLN A 47 6.90 -42.87 -7.92
C GLN A 47 6.74 -43.62 -6.58
N GLN A 48 7.62 -44.58 -6.29
CA GLN A 48 7.62 -45.31 -5.03
C GLN A 48 7.85 -44.38 -3.83
N VAL A 49 8.89 -43.53 -3.87
CA VAL A 49 9.19 -42.59 -2.78
C VAL A 49 8.03 -41.61 -2.58
N ARG A 50 7.48 -41.06 -3.67
CA ARG A 50 6.31 -40.17 -3.60
C ARG A 50 5.11 -40.87 -2.96
N GLN A 51 4.81 -42.11 -3.35
CA GLN A 51 3.70 -42.87 -2.78
C GLN A 51 3.89 -43.09 -1.28
N CYS A 52 5.09 -43.47 -0.82
CA CYS A 52 5.38 -43.65 0.60
C CYS A 52 5.14 -42.37 1.41
N VAL A 53 5.51 -41.22 0.86
CA VAL A 53 5.30 -39.92 1.54
C VAL A 53 3.81 -39.57 1.60
N LEU A 54 3.08 -39.76 0.49
CA LEU A 54 1.65 -39.46 0.45
C LEU A 54 0.80 -40.40 1.33
N SER A 55 1.19 -41.68 1.42
CA SER A 55 0.53 -42.66 2.30
C SER A 55 0.98 -42.58 3.76
N ARG A 56 1.95 -41.69 4.08
CA ARG A 56 2.61 -41.58 5.40
C ARG A 56 3.26 -42.88 5.87
N ASP A 57 3.73 -43.72 4.95
CA ASP A 57 4.50 -44.93 5.27
C ASP A 57 5.97 -44.59 5.51
N VAL A 58 6.24 -44.12 6.73
CA VAL A 58 7.60 -43.70 7.16
C VAL A 58 8.57 -44.88 7.16
N SER A 59 8.10 -46.10 7.46
CA SER A 59 8.93 -47.30 7.52
C SER A 59 9.46 -47.68 6.14
N GLN A 60 8.57 -47.73 5.14
CA GLN A 60 8.95 -48.03 3.76
C GLN A 60 9.83 -46.92 3.16
N LEU A 61 9.56 -45.65 3.52
CA LEU A 61 10.42 -44.54 3.14
C LEU A 61 11.84 -44.70 3.71
N LYS A 62 11.98 -44.95 5.02
CA LYS A 62 13.28 -45.16 5.68
C LYS A 62 14.06 -46.34 5.08
N ASN A 63 13.38 -47.43 4.73
CA ASN A 63 13.99 -48.57 4.02
C ASN A 63 14.54 -48.17 2.65
N THR A 64 13.80 -47.34 1.91
CA THR A 64 14.23 -46.84 0.59
C THR A 64 15.44 -45.90 0.72
N LEU A 65 15.48 -45.09 1.79
CA LEU A 65 16.56 -44.15 2.10
C LEU A 65 17.85 -44.83 2.59
N LEU A 66 17.86 -46.13 2.87
CA LEU A 66 19.11 -46.87 3.13
C LEU A 66 20.05 -46.84 1.92
N LYS A 67 19.52 -46.71 0.70
CA LYS A 67 20.31 -46.66 -0.53
C LYS A 67 20.56 -45.21 -0.95
N ARG A 68 21.78 -44.90 -1.42
CA ARG A 68 22.14 -43.56 -1.93
C ARG A 68 21.23 -43.09 -3.09
N LYS A 69 20.78 -44.01 -3.95
CA LYS A 69 19.82 -43.71 -5.03
C LYS A 69 18.50 -43.17 -4.46
N GLY A 70 18.00 -43.75 -3.36
CA GLY A 70 16.79 -43.29 -2.68
C GLY A 70 16.94 -41.88 -2.10
N VAL A 71 18.09 -41.58 -1.48
CA VAL A 71 18.39 -40.22 -0.99
C VAL A 71 18.45 -39.20 -2.14
N ARG A 72 19.10 -39.54 -3.26
CA ARG A 72 19.09 -38.68 -4.47
C ARG A 72 17.68 -38.41 -4.95
N VAL A 73 16.84 -39.43 -5.07
CA VAL A 73 15.43 -39.29 -5.48
C VAL A 73 14.66 -38.38 -4.52
N LEU A 74 14.75 -38.63 -3.21
CA LEU A 74 14.01 -37.81 -2.23
C LEU A 74 14.45 -36.34 -2.26
N THR A 75 15.76 -36.07 -2.28
CA THR A 75 16.28 -34.69 -2.36
C THR A 75 15.89 -33.99 -3.66
N GLN A 76 15.74 -34.71 -4.77
CA GLN A 76 15.19 -34.17 -6.02
C GLN A 76 13.69 -33.87 -5.89
N LEU A 77 12.93 -34.79 -5.31
CA LEU A 77 11.49 -34.62 -5.08
C LEU A 77 11.19 -33.45 -4.14
N TRP A 78 12.04 -33.16 -3.15
CA TRP A 78 11.91 -31.95 -2.34
C TRP A 78 11.98 -30.66 -3.17
N ILE A 79 12.72 -30.67 -4.28
CA ILE A 79 12.81 -29.53 -5.20
C ILE A 79 11.56 -29.47 -6.10
N ASP A 80 11.16 -30.60 -6.67
CA ASP A 80 10.21 -30.62 -7.78
C ASP A 80 8.74 -30.79 -7.35
N LYS A 81 8.49 -31.33 -6.16
CA LYS A 81 7.17 -31.77 -5.69
C LYS A 81 6.85 -31.22 -4.30
N GLU A 82 5.96 -30.21 -4.26
CA GLU A 82 5.58 -29.53 -3.02
C GLU A 82 4.89 -30.45 -2.01
N ASP A 83 4.04 -31.36 -2.48
CA ASP A 83 3.37 -32.39 -1.68
C ASP A 83 4.40 -33.28 -0.95
N VAL A 84 5.43 -33.72 -1.67
CA VAL A 84 6.52 -34.51 -1.09
C VAL A 84 7.34 -33.69 -0.11
N ARG A 85 7.69 -32.44 -0.46
CA ARG A 85 8.44 -31.54 0.42
C ARG A 85 7.69 -31.32 1.74
N LYS A 86 6.42 -30.90 1.69
CA LYS A 86 5.60 -30.69 2.89
C LYS A 86 5.39 -31.96 3.71
N GLY A 87 5.32 -33.12 3.06
CA GLY A 87 5.09 -34.41 3.73
C GLY A 87 6.34 -35.08 4.32
N SER A 88 7.55 -34.68 3.92
CA SER A 88 8.78 -35.43 4.29
C SER A 88 10.02 -34.60 4.61
N LEU A 89 10.05 -33.31 4.29
CA LEU A 89 11.15 -32.42 4.68
C LEU A 89 10.95 -32.00 6.14
N ASN A 90 11.41 -32.85 7.06
CA ASN A 90 11.33 -32.64 8.50
C ASN A 90 12.64 -33.09 9.20
N GLU A 91 12.80 -32.74 10.47
CA GLU A 91 14.02 -33.05 11.24
C GLU A 91 14.28 -34.56 11.32
N GLU A 92 13.24 -35.38 11.52
CA GLU A 92 13.36 -36.84 11.64
C GLU A 92 14.00 -37.47 10.38
N ILE A 93 13.53 -37.08 9.19
CA ILE A 93 14.05 -37.62 7.93
C ILE A 93 15.45 -37.08 7.64
N ILE A 94 15.73 -35.81 7.96
CA ILE A 94 17.07 -35.22 7.81
C ILE A 94 18.08 -36.00 8.69
N ASP A 95 17.76 -36.18 9.98
CA ASP A 95 18.62 -36.88 10.94
C ASP A 95 18.84 -38.34 10.53
N TYR A 96 17.79 -39.01 10.07
CA TYR A 96 17.89 -40.37 9.56
C TYR A 96 18.86 -40.48 8.37
N ILE A 97 18.77 -39.56 7.41
CA ILE A 97 19.67 -39.56 6.25
C ILE A 97 21.10 -39.25 6.69
N GLN A 98 21.30 -38.28 7.58
CA GLN A 98 22.63 -37.93 8.11
C GLN A 98 23.29 -39.14 8.80
N ALA A 99 22.53 -39.86 9.62
CA ALA A 99 23.03 -41.04 10.34
C ALA A 99 23.39 -42.19 9.41
N LYS A 100 22.62 -42.44 8.35
CA LYS A 100 22.85 -43.55 7.41
C LYS A 100 23.81 -43.21 6.27
N HIS A 101 23.93 -41.94 5.92
CA HIS A 101 24.82 -41.45 4.86
C HIS A 101 25.67 -40.28 5.36
N PRO A 102 26.72 -40.56 6.17
CA PRO A 102 27.61 -39.51 6.70
C PRO A 102 28.27 -38.66 5.60
N LYS A 103 28.43 -39.22 4.40
CA LYS A 103 28.89 -38.51 3.20
C LYS A 103 27.88 -38.72 2.07
N LEU A 104 27.27 -37.63 1.62
CA LEU A 104 26.29 -37.65 0.54
C LEU A 104 26.91 -38.05 -0.81
N GLY A 105 26.06 -38.36 -1.79
CA GLY A 105 26.44 -38.35 -3.21
C GLY A 105 26.53 -36.91 -3.74
N MET A 106 27.28 -36.67 -4.84
CA MET A 106 27.44 -35.32 -5.38
C MET A 106 26.09 -34.75 -5.83
N SER A 107 25.27 -35.56 -6.52
CA SER A 107 23.92 -35.17 -6.93
C SER A 107 23.03 -34.80 -5.73
N SER A 108 23.01 -35.62 -4.66
CA SER A 108 22.24 -35.31 -3.46
C SER A 108 22.71 -34.01 -2.79
N LEU A 109 24.03 -33.75 -2.73
CA LEU A 109 24.55 -32.50 -2.20
C LEU A 109 24.11 -31.30 -3.06
N MET A 110 24.23 -31.38 -4.39
CA MET A 110 23.79 -30.31 -5.29
C MET A 110 22.28 -30.08 -5.24
N ASN A 111 21.50 -31.14 -5.04
CA ASN A 111 20.06 -31.03 -4.83
C ASN A 111 19.75 -30.27 -3.53
N LEU A 112 20.45 -30.55 -2.44
CA LEU A 112 20.26 -29.79 -1.19
C LEU A 112 20.67 -28.31 -1.33
N ILE A 113 21.77 -28.00 -2.01
CA ILE A 113 22.15 -26.62 -2.31
C ILE A 113 21.05 -25.94 -3.14
N SER A 114 20.60 -26.63 -4.20
CA SER A 114 19.51 -26.13 -5.06
C SER A 114 18.21 -25.90 -4.28
N LEU A 115 17.86 -26.80 -3.37
CA LEU A 115 16.69 -26.67 -2.51
C LEU A 115 16.77 -25.41 -1.64
N VAL A 116 17.91 -25.20 -0.98
CA VAL A 116 18.13 -24.04 -0.11
C VAL A 116 18.07 -22.74 -0.90
N TYR A 117 18.68 -22.65 -2.07
CA TYR A 117 18.64 -21.41 -2.88
C TYR A 117 17.28 -21.17 -3.55
N ARG A 118 16.57 -22.24 -3.93
CA ARG A 118 15.27 -22.14 -4.60
C ARG A 118 14.16 -21.69 -3.64
N TYR A 119 14.20 -22.14 -2.38
CA TYR A 119 13.15 -21.85 -1.39
C TYR A 119 13.58 -20.94 -0.25
N PHE A 120 14.86 -20.92 0.11
CA PHE A 120 15.48 -19.99 1.06
C PHE A 120 14.66 -19.70 2.32
N ASP A 121 14.14 -18.47 2.48
CA ASP A 121 13.36 -18.02 3.64
C ASP A 121 12.03 -18.78 3.81
N ALA A 122 11.50 -19.39 2.75
CA ALA A 122 10.33 -20.26 2.84
C ALA A 122 10.62 -21.59 3.55
N LEU A 123 11.88 -21.92 3.85
CA LEU A 123 12.29 -23.08 4.64
C LEU A 123 12.49 -22.75 6.14
N VAL A 124 12.19 -21.53 6.58
CA VAL A 124 12.36 -21.06 7.97
C VAL A 124 11.30 -21.64 8.92
N ASP A 125 10.31 -22.37 8.40
CA ASP A 125 9.36 -23.07 9.25
C ASP A 125 10.06 -24.11 10.15
N GLY A 126 9.94 -23.93 11.47
CA GLY A 126 10.69 -24.68 12.47
C GLY A 126 12.21 -24.46 12.39
N ASN A 127 12.99 -25.54 12.50
CA ASN A 127 14.46 -25.51 12.49
C ASN A 127 15.07 -26.02 11.17
N ILE A 128 14.26 -26.21 10.12
CA ILE A 128 14.66 -26.91 8.89
C ILE A 128 15.75 -26.16 8.13
N PHE A 129 15.61 -24.85 7.92
CA PHE A 129 16.62 -24.04 7.24
C PHE A 129 17.99 -24.18 7.92
N ASN A 130 18.04 -24.02 9.24
CA ASN A 130 19.29 -24.11 10.01
C ASN A 130 19.90 -25.52 9.95
N ARG A 131 19.07 -26.57 10.04
CA ARG A 131 19.54 -27.97 9.91
C ARG A 131 20.14 -28.25 8.55
N LEU A 132 19.47 -27.83 7.48
CA LEU A 132 19.97 -28.01 6.11
C LEU A 132 21.27 -27.24 5.87
N THR A 133 21.35 -25.97 6.29
CA THR A 133 22.55 -25.15 6.05
C THR A 133 23.73 -25.60 6.89
N GLN A 134 23.51 -26.04 8.14
CA GLN A 134 24.54 -26.67 8.95
C GLN A 134 25.05 -27.97 8.31
N TRP A 135 24.15 -28.81 7.81
CA TRP A 135 24.51 -30.03 7.11
C TRP A 135 25.30 -29.76 5.83
N LEU A 136 24.87 -28.78 5.03
CA LEU A 136 25.59 -28.34 3.83
C LEU A 136 27.00 -27.88 4.17
N LYS A 137 27.17 -27.02 5.19
CA LYS A 137 28.50 -26.55 5.65
C LYS A 137 29.43 -27.74 5.96
N GLN A 138 28.93 -28.75 6.68
CA GLN A 138 29.70 -29.96 7.00
C GLN A 138 30.07 -30.80 5.76
N GLN A 139 29.09 -31.06 4.88
CA GLN A 139 29.29 -31.88 3.67
C GLN A 139 30.24 -31.22 2.67
N ILE A 140 30.17 -29.90 2.53
CA ILE A 140 31.08 -29.11 1.69
C ILE A 140 32.49 -29.20 2.25
N GLU A 141 32.68 -28.94 3.54
CA GLU A 141 34.00 -28.97 4.18
C GLU A 141 34.65 -30.36 4.07
N GLN A 142 33.90 -31.42 4.36
CA GLN A 142 34.40 -32.79 4.27
C GLN A 142 34.85 -33.14 2.85
N ARG A 143 34.11 -32.74 1.82
CA ARG A 143 34.48 -33.01 0.42
C ARG A 143 35.71 -32.24 -0.04
N LEU A 144 35.89 -31.02 0.44
CA LEU A 144 37.01 -30.17 0.03
C LEU A 144 38.32 -30.61 0.68
N LYS A 145 38.29 -31.15 1.90
CA LYS A 145 39.46 -31.77 2.55
C LYS A 145 40.08 -32.90 1.71
N ASP A 146 39.25 -33.64 0.97
CA ASP A 146 39.68 -34.77 0.14
C ASP A 146 40.27 -34.35 -1.23
N ARG A 147 40.22 -33.06 -1.61
CA ARG A 147 40.64 -32.58 -2.93
C ARG A 147 41.93 -31.76 -2.87
N LYS A 148 42.94 -32.17 -3.65
CA LYS A 148 44.24 -31.46 -3.78
C LYS A 148 44.14 -30.10 -4.49
N ASN A 149 43.20 -29.92 -5.43
CA ASN A 149 42.91 -28.64 -6.09
C ASN A 149 41.39 -28.44 -6.13
N SER A 150 40.88 -27.45 -5.42
CA SER A 150 39.45 -27.17 -5.31
C SER A 150 39.05 -25.74 -5.68
N SER A 151 40.02 -24.91 -6.05
CA SER A 151 39.81 -23.50 -6.41
C SER A 151 38.87 -23.35 -7.61
N GLY A 152 37.89 -22.46 -7.49
CA GLY A 152 37.05 -22.04 -8.61
C GLY A 152 35.79 -22.90 -8.82
N THR A 153 35.33 -23.66 -7.83
CA THR A 153 34.03 -24.36 -7.85
C THR A 153 33.00 -23.67 -6.95
N ILE A 154 31.69 -23.83 -7.21
CA ILE A 154 30.65 -23.32 -6.31
C ILE A 154 30.81 -23.84 -4.86
N LEU A 155 31.23 -25.10 -4.68
CA LEU A 155 31.52 -25.64 -3.36
C LEU A 155 32.66 -24.89 -2.66
N SER A 156 33.70 -24.51 -3.39
CA SER A 156 34.80 -23.72 -2.83
C SER A 156 34.35 -22.32 -2.42
N VAL A 157 33.48 -21.67 -3.21
CA VAL A 157 32.92 -20.36 -2.86
C VAL A 157 32.06 -20.47 -1.60
N LEU A 158 31.13 -21.42 -1.53
CA LEU A 158 30.27 -21.61 -0.36
C LEU A 158 31.06 -22.00 0.90
N ASN A 159 32.23 -22.63 0.76
CA ASN A 159 33.11 -22.93 1.89
C ASN A 159 33.91 -21.72 2.38
N GLN A 160 34.37 -20.86 1.46
CA GLN A 160 35.10 -19.64 1.79
C GLN A 160 34.15 -18.56 2.33
N ALA A 161 32.97 -18.43 1.74
CA ALA A 161 31.92 -17.50 2.10
C ALA A 161 30.76 -18.24 2.78
N LYS A 162 31.02 -18.84 3.96
CA LYS A 162 30.01 -19.60 4.72
C LYS A 162 28.74 -18.79 5.05
N TRP A 163 28.88 -17.46 5.09
CA TRP A 163 27.78 -16.53 5.30
C TRP A 163 26.72 -16.57 4.19
N LEU A 164 27.03 -17.08 2.99
CA LEU A 164 26.07 -17.25 1.89
C LEU A 164 24.96 -18.27 2.19
N LEU A 165 25.12 -19.06 3.26
CA LEU A 165 24.13 -20.02 3.74
C LEU A 165 23.36 -19.52 4.98
N ASP A 166 23.49 -18.25 5.34
CA ASP A 166 22.78 -17.64 6.47
C ASP A 166 21.57 -16.85 5.96
N LEU A 167 20.56 -16.63 6.82
CA LEU A 167 19.34 -15.88 6.44
C LEU A 167 19.62 -14.43 6.05
N THR A 168 20.70 -13.84 6.55
CA THR A 168 21.15 -12.49 6.22
C THR A 168 21.91 -12.39 4.90
N ALA A 169 22.15 -13.52 4.23
CA ALA A 169 22.98 -13.59 3.03
C ALA A 169 22.50 -12.67 1.89
N PRO A 170 21.20 -12.56 1.55
CA PRO A 170 20.77 -11.65 0.49
C PRO A 170 21.18 -10.20 0.76
N LYS A 171 20.95 -9.72 1.98
CA LYS A 171 21.34 -8.37 2.41
C LYS A 171 22.85 -8.16 2.36
N ALA A 172 23.60 -9.11 2.89
CA ALA A 172 25.06 -9.05 2.89
C ALA A 172 25.62 -9.04 1.46
N LEU A 173 25.02 -9.80 0.54
CA LEU A 173 25.42 -9.86 -0.86
C LEU A 173 25.16 -8.54 -1.59
N VAL A 174 23.97 -7.94 -1.42
CA VAL A 174 23.64 -6.64 -2.01
C VAL A 174 24.57 -5.55 -1.49
N ASN A 175 24.80 -5.53 -0.18
CA ASN A 175 25.76 -4.59 0.42
C ASN A 175 27.18 -4.79 -0.13
N LEU A 176 27.61 -6.05 -0.32
CA LEU A 176 28.91 -6.36 -0.91
C LEU A 176 29.01 -5.89 -2.37
N ALA A 177 27.93 -6.01 -3.16
CA ALA A 177 27.89 -5.47 -4.52
C ALA A 177 28.10 -3.95 -4.53
N LYS A 178 27.37 -3.23 -3.66
CA LYS A 178 27.50 -1.78 -3.47
C LYS A 178 28.90 -1.37 -3.03
N GLN A 179 29.46 -2.06 -2.03
CA GLN A 179 30.83 -1.80 -1.54
C GLN A 179 31.90 -2.01 -2.62
N ASN A 180 31.69 -2.98 -3.51
CA ASN A 180 32.60 -3.25 -4.60
C ASN A 180 32.36 -2.37 -5.83
N HIS A 181 31.35 -1.49 -5.82
CA HIS A 181 30.88 -0.72 -6.97
C HIS A 181 30.57 -1.61 -8.19
N LEU A 182 30.01 -2.80 -7.95
CA LEU A 182 29.60 -3.73 -8.99
C LEU A 182 28.08 -3.77 -9.09
N ASP A 183 27.57 -4.01 -10.29
CA ASP A 183 26.16 -4.37 -10.42
C ASP A 183 25.87 -5.73 -9.75
N LEU A 184 24.61 -5.96 -9.37
CA LEU A 184 24.22 -7.17 -8.65
C LEU A 184 24.56 -8.45 -9.44
N ASN A 185 24.39 -8.45 -10.76
CA ASN A 185 24.68 -9.60 -11.62
C ASN A 185 26.19 -9.85 -11.72
N GLU A 186 27.02 -8.82 -11.79
CA GLU A 186 28.47 -8.92 -11.73
C GLU A 186 28.94 -9.51 -10.38
N GLN A 187 28.38 -9.03 -9.27
CA GLN A 187 28.69 -9.58 -7.95
C GLN A 187 28.27 -11.06 -7.84
N LEU A 188 27.11 -11.44 -8.39
CA LEU A 188 26.66 -12.84 -8.44
C LEU A 188 27.60 -13.72 -9.28
N LYS A 189 28.06 -13.23 -10.44
CA LYS A 189 29.05 -13.92 -11.28
C LYS A 189 30.38 -14.10 -10.56
N LYS A 190 30.86 -13.07 -9.84
CA LYS A 190 32.10 -13.11 -9.05
C LYS A 190 32.03 -14.20 -7.96
N LEU A 191 30.87 -14.39 -7.37
CA LEU A 191 30.59 -15.45 -6.39
C LEU A 191 30.12 -16.77 -7.03
N ARG A 192 30.08 -16.88 -8.36
CA ARG A 192 29.58 -18.04 -9.12
C ARG A 192 28.15 -18.47 -8.73
N LEU A 193 27.36 -17.56 -8.16
CA LEU A 193 25.99 -17.83 -7.75
C LEU A 193 25.03 -17.90 -8.94
N ASN A 194 25.44 -17.40 -10.10
CA ASN A 194 24.77 -17.62 -11.38
C ASN A 194 24.79 -19.10 -11.84
N GLU A 195 25.61 -19.96 -11.22
CA GLU A 195 25.59 -21.42 -11.46
C GLU A 195 24.49 -22.14 -10.67
N LEU A 196 23.89 -21.45 -9.70
CA LEU A 196 22.81 -21.98 -8.87
C LEU A 196 21.45 -21.71 -9.53
N PRO A 197 20.44 -22.55 -9.23
CA PRO A 197 19.10 -22.31 -9.74
C PRO A 197 18.59 -20.94 -9.30
N GLN A 198 17.93 -20.28 -10.24
CA GLN A 198 17.13 -19.09 -9.98
C GLN A 198 16.01 -19.46 -9.00
N GLY A 199 15.71 -18.59 -8.05
CA GLY A 199 14.68 -18.81 -7.06
C GLY A 199 14.77 -17.84 -5.90
N ARG A 200 14.15 -18.23 -4.78
CA ARG A 200 13.81 -17.33 -3.69
C ARG A 200 14.98 -16.54 -3.10
N PHE A 201 16.19 -17.12 -3.06
CA PHE A 201 17.38 -16.37 -2.62
C PHE A 201 17.65 -15.14 -3.50
N LEU A 202 17.64 -15.31 -4.82
CA LEU A 202 17.97 -14.25 -5.76
C LEU A 202 16.85 -13.21 -5.83
N ASP A 203 15.61 -13.67 -5.78
CA ASP A 203 14.41 -12.85 -5.65
C ASP A 203 14.56 -11.81 -4.51
N ILE A 204 15.03 -12.25 -3.34
CA ILE A 204 15.27 -11.36 -2.19
C ILE A 204 16.46 -10.43 -2.44
N CYS A 205 17.53 -10.89 -3.09
CA CYS A 205 18.65 -10.01 -3.47
C CYS A 205 18.17 -8.87 -4.38
N HIS A 206 17.37 -9.17 -5.41
CA HIS A 206 16.81 -8.14 -6.29
C HIS A 206 15.89 -7.20 -5.52
N ALA A 207 15.00 -7.75 -4.70
CA ALA A 207 14.12 -6.96 -3.83
C ALA A 207 14.89 -5.94 -3.00
N GLN A 208 15.92 -6.40 -2.31
CA GLN A 208 16.74 -5.58 -1.43
C GLN A 208 17.51 -4.51 -2.21
N TYR A 209 18.08 -4.88 -3.36
CA TYR A 209 18.74 -3.93 -4.25
C TYR A 209 17.78 -2.84 -4.73
N TYR A 210 16.57 -3.19 -5.19
CA TYR A 210 15.58 -2.20 -5.62
C TYR A 210 15.13 -1.29 -4.48
N LEU A 211 14.82 -1.84 -3.31
CA LEU A 211 14.35 -1.05 -2.16
C LEU A 211 15.46 -0.13 -1.63
N ASP A 212 16.71 -0.57 -1.58
CA ASP A 212 17.82 0.26 -1.15
C ASP A 212 18.12 1.37 -2.17
N THR A 213 18.02 1.07 -3.46
CA THR A 213 18.12 2.09 -4.53
C THR A 213 17.01 3.13 -4.36
N LEU A 214 15.77 2.70 -4.09
CA LEU A 214 14.62 3.58 -3.87
C LEU A 214 14.80 4.50 -2.64
N ARG A 215 15.56 4.07 -1.62
CA ARG A 215 15.91 4.88 -0.45
C ARG A 215 16.97 5.94 -0.76
N GLU A 216 17.81 5.70 -1.75
CA GLU A 216 18.98 6.53 -2.09
C GLU A 216 18.68 7.60 -3.15
N ILE A 217 17.84 7.30 -4.16
CA ILE A 217 17.49 8.25 -5.22
C ILE A 217 16.88 9.54 -4.67
N SER A 218 17.03 10.66 -5.38
CA SER A 218 16.52 11.95 -4.91
C SER A 218 14.99 11.94 -4.84
N VAL A 219 14.42 12.70 -3.90
CA VAL A 219 12.96 12.78 -3.75
C VAL A 219 12.35 13.34 -5.04
N GLY A 220 11.43 12.57 -5.60
CA GLY A 220 10.71 12.91 -6.82
C GLY A 220 11.40 12.60 -8.13
N GLU A 221 12.60 12.02 -8.10
CA GLU A 221 13.40 11.68 -9.28
C GLU A 221 12.84 10.47 -10.05
N GLN A 222 12.89 10.54 -11.39
CA GLN A 222 12.60 9.39 -12.27
C GLN A 222 13.81 8.45 -12.26
N HIS A 223 13.56 7.16 -12.06
CA HIS A 223 14.62 6.15 -12.03
C HIS A 223 14.11 4.79 -12.52
N ASP A 224 14.97 3.99 -13.14
CA ASP A 224 14.62 2.68 -13.71
C ASP A 224 14.03 1.71 -12.67
N VAL A 225 14.47 1.86 -11.41
CA VAL A 225 13.95 1.07 -10.27
C VAL A 225 12.44 1.19 -10.10
N LEU A 226 11.84 2.35 -10.46
CA LEU A 226 10.39 2.54 -10.36
C LEU A 226 9.67 1.60 -11.35
N HIS A 227 10.21 1.43 -12.56
CA HIS A 227 9.63 0.52 -13.55
C HIS A 227 9.76 -0.94 -13.12
N GLU A 228 10.90 -1.34 -12.56
CA GLU A 228 11.10 -2.69 -12.02
C GLU A 228 10.13 -2.99 -10.87
N LEU A 229 9.94 -2.04 -9.95
CA LEU A 229 9.03 -2.19 -8.81
C LEU A 229 7.54 -2.19 -9.20
N LEU A 230 7.18 -1.70 -10.39
CA LEU A 230 5.82 -1.77 -10.93
C LEU A 230 5.48 -3.11 -11.57
N LYS A 231 6.48 -3.95 -11.89
CA LYS A 231 6.22 -5.28 -12.44
C LYS A 231 5.48 -6.15 -11.42
N HIS A 232 4.44 -6.85 -11.88
CA HIS A 232 3.54 -7.57 -10.98
C HIS A 232 4.23 -8.66 -10.16
N ASP A 233 5.10 -9.43 -10.80
CA ASP A 233 5.92 -10.48 -10.20
C ASP A 233 6.89 -9.95 -9.14
N VAL A 234 7.45 -8.76 -9.35
CA VAL A 234 8.29 -8.07 -8.36
C VAL A 234 7.44 -7.51 -7.22
N ALA A 235 6.45 -6.67 -7.54
CA ALA A 235 5.63 -5.97 -6.56
C ALA A 235 4.91 -6.91 -5.58
N THR A 236 4.44 -8.07 -6.08
CA THR A 236 3.67 -9.03 -5.28
C THR A 236 4.51 -10.03 -4.50
N MET A 237 5.82 -10.05 -4.75
CA MET A 237 6.74 -10.97 -4.11
C MET A 237 6.73 -10.77 -2.59
N PRO A 238 6.59 -11.84 -1.78
CA PRO A 238 6.65 -11.74 -0.34
C PRO A 238 7.99 -11.16 0.13
N PHE A 239 7.95 -10.28 1.13
CA PHE A 239 9.12 -9.62 1.70
C PHE A 239 8.80 -9.24 3.15
N GLU A 240 9.68 -9.57 4.10
CA GLU A 240 9.67 -9.25 5.55
C GLU A 240 8.30 -9.06 6.25
N GLU A 241 8.07 -9.76 7.37
CA GLU A 241 6.90 -9.51 8.25
C GLU A 241 5.53 -9.66 7.55
N GLY A 242 5.43 -10.58 6.59
CA GLY A 242 4.18 -10.83 5.85
C GLY A 242 3.81 -9.74 4.83
N LYS A 243 4.70 -8.77 4.57
CA LYS A 243 4.53 -7.76 3.54
C LYS A 243 5.01 -8.28 2.17
N ARG A 244 4.94 -7.40 1.19
CA ARG A 244 5.38 -7.62 -0.19
C ARG A 244 6.32 -6.49 -0.55
N ILE A 245 7.17 -6.67 -1.56
CA ILE A 245 8.10 -5.63 -2.02
C ILE A 245 7.36 -4.33 -2.32
N GLY A 246 6.21 -4.41 -3.00
CA GLY A 246 5.41 -3.23 -3.33
C GLY A 246 4.91 -2.48 -2.08
N HIS A 247 4.61 -3.18 -0.97
CA HIS A 247 4.23 -2.50 0.29
C HIS A 247 5.39 -1.67 0.83
N ILE A 248 6.59 -2.25 0.85
CA ILE A 248 7.78 -1.52 1.34
C ILE A 248 8.12 -0.35 0.42
N ALA A 249 7.96 -0.52 -0.90
CA ALA A 249 8.15 0.56 -1.86
C ALA A 249 7.15 1.72 -1.62
N LEU A 250 5.87 1.42 -1.38
CA LEU A 250 4.87 2.42 -1.02
C LEU A 250 5.24 3.16 0.28
N GLU A 251 5.65 2.42 1.32
CA GLU A 251 6.07 3.02 2.59
C GLU A 251 7.25 3.98 2.39
N ILE A 252 8.28 3.58 1.65
CA ILE A 252 9.44 4.42 1.35
C ILE A 252 9.03 5.70 0.61
N ILE A 253 8.26 5.59 -0.47
CA ILE A 253 7.84 6.76 -1.26
C ILE A 253 6.98 7.71 -0.44
N ILE A 254 6.00 7.17 0.29
CA ILE A 254 5.06 7.99 1.08
C ILE A 254 5.79 8.72 2.19
N ASP A 255 6.63 8.02 2.95
CA ASP A 255 7.32 8.59 4.10
C ASP A 255 8.37 9.63 3.67
N ARG A 256 9.04 9.42 2.52
CA ARG A 256 10.05 10.36 1.99
C ARG A 256 9.46 11.61 1.34
N SER A 257 8.18 11.62 0.97
CA SER A 257 7.56 12.73 0.23
C SER A 257 7.18 13.94 1.10
N ALA A 258 7.42 13.91 2.42
CA ALA A 258 7.22 15.04 3.35
C ALA A 258 5.86 15.79 3.21
N GLY A 259 4.81 15.08 2.79
CA GLY A 259 3.46 15.63 2.62
C GLY A 259 3.10 16.18 1.23
N ALA A 260 4.03 16.25 0.27
CA ALA A 260 3.73 16.58 -1.12
C ALA A 260 4.64 15.80 -2.10
N PRO A 261 4.10 14.83 -2.86
CA PRO A 261 4.88 14.03 -3.78
C PRO A 261 5.20 14.83 -5.05
N SER A 262 6.25 14.42 -5.78
CA SER A 262 6.35 14.80 -7.19
C SER A 262 5.31 14.04 -8.00
N GLU A 263 5.01 14.55 -9.20
CA GLU A 263 4.10 13.87 -10.14
C GLU A 263 4.56 12.43 -10.43
N ILE A 264 5.86 12.23 -10.64
CA ILE A 264 6.46 10.92 -10.91
C ILE A 264 6.16 9.94 -9.77
N TRP A 265 6.39 10.36 -8.53
CA TRP A 265 6.21 9.51 -7.35
C TRP A 265 4.73 9.28 -7.04
N GLN A 266 3.87 10.29 -7.25
CA GLN A 266 2.42 10.13 -7.17
C GLN A 266 1.92 9.11 -8.20
N ASN A 267 2.37 9.22 -9.45
CA ASN A 267 2.00 8.29 -10.52
C ASN A 267 2.50 6.87 -10.22
N PHE A 268 3.72 6.72 -9.68
CA PHE A 268 4.21 5.42 -9.21
C PHE A 268 3.27 4.81 -8.16
N VAL A 269 2.90 5.57 -7.13
CA VAL A 269 1.98 5.11 -6.07
C VAL A 269 0.63 4.70 -6.64
N LEU A 270 0.04 5.52 -7.52
CA LEU A 270 -1.25 5.22 -8.15
C LEU A 270 -1.19 4.05 -9.13
N ASN A 271 -0.08 3.88 -9.85
CA ASN A 271 0.11 2.74 -10.76
C ASN A 271 0.29 1.42 -10.00
N LEU A 272 0.92 1.47 -8.84
CA LEU A 272 1.16 0.31 -7.99
C LEU A 272 -0.09 -0.10 -7.19
N ALA A 273 -0.72 0.86 -6.52
CA ALA A 273 -1.75 0.62 -5.51
C ALA A 273 -3.14 1.13 -5.88
N GLY A 274 -3.30 1.89 -6.97
CA GLY A 274 -4.56 2.52 -7.35
C GLY A 274 -4.93 3.72 -6.46
N ASP A 275 -6.18 4.18 -6.53
CA ASP A 275 -6.67 5.28 -5.69
C ASP A 275 -7.02 4.78 -4.27
N PRO A 276 -6.45 5.36 -3.19
CA PRO A 276 -6.75 4.96 -1.82
C PRO A 276 -8.15 5.35 -1.34
N ARG A 277 -8.87 6.21 -2.06
CA ARG A 277 -10.18 6.72 -1.63
C ARG A 277 -11.33 5.74 -1.86
N ILE A 278 -11.06 4.61 -2.52
CA ILE A 278 -12.04 3.53 -2.72
C ILE A 278 -12.42 2.86 -1.39
N ALA A 279 -13.56 2.15 -1.39
CA ALA A 279 -14.03 1.43 -0.21
C ALA A 279 -12.97 0.45 0.33
N ASN A 280 -12.82 0.38 1.65
CA ASN A 280 -11.85 -0.50 2.31
C ASN A 280 -12.14 -2.01 2.09
N THR A 281 -13.34 -2.35 1.64
CA THR A 281 -13.78 -3.69 1.24
C THR A 281 -13.26 -4.08 -0.14
N ALA A 282 -12.87 -3.12 -0.98
CA ALA A 282 -12.35 -3.37 -2.31
C ALA A 282 -11.09 -4.25 -2.25
N THR A 283 -11.00 -5.22 -3.17
CA THR A 283 -9.86 -6.14 -3.23
C THR A 283 -8.53 -5.40 -3.34
N ASN A 284 -8.48 -4.36 -4.19
CA ASN A 284 -7.29 -3.54 -4.37
C ASN A 284 -6.88 -2.80 -3.08
N TYR A 285 -7.85 -2.27 -2.32
CA TYR A 285 -7.58 -1.63 -1.03
C TYR A 285 -7.04 -2.61 0.00
N ARG A 286 -7.68 -3.77 0.15
CA ARG A 286 -7.21 -4.81 1.08
C ARG A 286 -5.84 -5.34 0.71
N GLN A 287 -5.54 -5.37 -0.58
CA GLN A 287 -4.27 -5.85 -1.09
C GLN A 287 -3.13 -4.86 -0.83
N TRP A 288 -3.29 -3.57 -1.13
CA TRP A 288 -2.18 -2.62 -1.14
C TRP A 288 -2.22 -1.56 -0.04
N TRP A 289 -3.41 -1.07 0.31
CA TRP A 289 -3.58 0.04 1.25
C TRP A 289 -3.68 -0.44 2.71
N LYS A 290 -4.42 -1.52 2.95
CA LYS A 290 -4.56 -2.09 4.30
C LYS A 290 -3.22 -2.47 4.96
N PRO A 291 -2.24 -3.08 4.25
CA PRO A 291 -0.98 -3.49 4.87
C PRO A 291 -0.05 -2.35 5.32
N ILE A 292 -0.17 -1.16 4.73
CA ILE A 292 0.74 -0.02 5.01
C ILE A 292 0.20 0.95 6.09
N GLY A 293 -1.06 0.75 6.50
CA GLY A 293 -1.72 1.45 7.61
C GLY A 293 -2.42 2.76 7.24
N GLU A 294 -3.43 3.12 8.03
CA GLU A 294 -4.31 4.28 7.81
C GLU A 294 -3.57 5.63 7.79
N SER A 295 -2.46 5.76 8.51
CA SER A 295 -1.68 7.01 8.52
C SER A 295 -1.16 7.35 7.13
N ARG A 296 -0.64 6.36 6.39
CA ARG A 296 -0.11 6.55 5.04
C ARG A 296 -1.22 6.73 4.01
N VAL A 297 -2.33 6.01 4.19
CA VAL A 297 -3.55 6.20 3.39
C VAL A 297 -4.00 7.67 3.46
N LYS A 298 -4.11 8.23 4.68
CA LYS A 298 -4.48 9.64 4.87
C LYS A 298 -3.52 10.62 4.19
N VAL A 299 -2.22 10.34 4.24
CA VAL A 299 -1.21 11.17 3.56
C VAL A 299 -1.47 11.18 2.04
N VAL A 300 -1.66 10.02 1.42
CA VAL A 300 -1.92 9.95 -0.03
C VAL A 300 -3.28 10.56 -0.38
N THR A 301 -4.33 10.33 0.43
CA THR A 301 -5.62 10.99 0.23
C THR A 301 -5.50 12.51 0.26
N SER A 302 -4.70 13.08 1.18
CA SER A 302 -4.43 14.52 1.24
C SER A 302 -3.72 15.04 -0.01
N TRP A 303 -2.79 14.27 -0.59
CA TRP A 303 -2.13 14.63 -1.85
C TRP A 303 -3.14 14.76 -2.98
N LEU A 304 -4.02 13.76 -3.12
CA LEU A 304 -5.06 13.76 -4.13
C LEU A 304 -6.08 14.88 -3.90
N ALA A 305 -6.37 15.21 -2.64
CA ALA A 305 -7.24 16.32 -2.28
C ALA A 305 -6.68 17.67 -2.75
N LYS A 306 -5.39 17.88 -2.51
CA LYS A 306 -4.68 19.07 -2.98
C LYS A 306 -4.66 19.16 -4.50
N GLU A 307 -4.41 18.02 -5.14
CA GLU A 307 -4.34 17.94 -6.59
C GLU A 307 -5.69 18.24 -7.23
N ASP A 308 -6.77 17.57 -6.82
CA ASP A 308 -8.13 17.85 -7.29
C ASP A 308 -8.51 19.33 -7.15
N LEU A 309 -8.14 19.97 -6.03
CA LEU A 309 -8.36 21.39 -5.81
C LEU A 309 -7.56 22.25 -6.79
N ARG A 310 -6.28 21.92 -7.01
CA ARG A 310 -5.43 22.59 -8.01
C ARG A 310 -6.03 22.48 -9.41
N LEU A 311 -6.53 21.30 -9.79
CA LEU A 311 -7.13 21.06 -11.10
C LEU A 311 -8.45 21.81 -11.28
N PHE A 312 -9.28 21.81 -10.26
CA PHE A 312 -10.52 22.59 -10.24
C PHE A 312 -10.25 24.08 -10.45
N LEU A 313 -9.30 24.64 -9.69
CA LEU A 313 -8.94 26.05 -9.77
C LEU A 313 -8.32 26.40 -11.12
N GLY A 314 -7.41 25.57 -11.63
CA GLY A 314 -6.83 25.74 -12.96
C GLY A 314 -7.87 25.72 -14.08
N ALA A 315 -8.86 24.81 -13.99
CA ALA A 315 -9.97 24.76 -14.94
C ALA A 315 -10.84 26.03 -14.92
N ILE A 316 -11.05 26.64 -13.74
CA ILE A 316 -11.76 27.92 -13.63
C ILE A 316 -10.95 29.05 -14.28
N GLU A 317 -9.66 29.13 -13.96
CA GLU A 317 -8.76 30.18 -14.46
C GLU A 317 -8.67 30.15 -15.99
N GLU A 318 -8.47 28.98 -16.57
CA GLU A 318 -8.38 28.83 -18.02
C GLU A 318 -9.71 29.16 -18.71
N TYR A 319 -10.84 28.75 -18.14
CA TYR A 319 -12.15 29.09 -18.68
C TYR A 319 -12.39 30.61 -18.64
N ALA A 320 -12.04 31.28 -17.55
CA ALA A 320 -12.21 32.73 -17.40
C ALA A 320 -11.32 33.50 -18.40
N ASN A 321 -10.11 33.00 -18.67
CA ASN A 321 -9.22 33.54 -19.70
C ASN A 321 -9.75 33.29 -21.12
N TYR A 322 -10.28 32.10 -21.40
CA TYR A 322 -10.81 31.74 -22.72
C TYR A 322 -12.08 32.50 -23.08
N THR A 323 -13.00 32.68 -22.13
CA THR A 323 -14.30 33.33 -22.37
C THR A 323 -14.26 34.85 -22.27
N GLY A 324 -13.22 35.41 -21.66
CA GLY A 324 -13.13 36.86 -21.40
C GLY A 324 -14.19 37.34 -20.41
N ASP A 325 -14.76 36.46 -19.58
CA ASP A 325 -15.77 36.83 -18.59
C ASP A 325 -15.12 37.66 -17.47
N GLU A 326 -15.24 38.99 -17.58
CA GLU A 326 -14.72 39.94 -16.60
C GLU A 326 -15.30 39.74 -15.20
N ALA A 327 -16.56 39.30 -15.09
CA ALA A 327 -17.19 39.07 -13.80
C ALA A 327 -16.58 37.86 -13.09
N LEU A 328 -16.34 36.77 -13.83
CA LEU A 328 -15.66 35.57 -13.33
C LEU A 328 -14.20 35.86 -12.99
N ASN A 329 -13.46 36.53 -13.88
CA ASN A 329 -12.07 36.93 -13.67
C ASN A 329 -11.89 37.78 -12.40
N ARG A 330 -12.83 38.70 -12.15
CA ARG A 330 -12.81 39.54 -10.94
C ARG A 330 -13.06 38.76 -9.65
N MET A 331 -13.88 37.71 -9.69
CA MET A 331 -14.26 36.94 -8.48
C MET A 331 -13.33 35.75 -8.19
N PHE A 332 -12.60 35.26 -9.19
CA PHE A 332 -11.75 34.08 -9.07
C PHE A 332 -10.68 34.18 -7.97
N PRO A 333 -9.93 35.30 -7.79
CA PRO A 333 -8.90 35.39 -6.75
C PRO A 333 -9.41 35.13 -5.33
N ALA A 334 -10.58 35.69 -4.99
CA ALA A 334 -11.20 35.51 -3.67
C ALA A 334 -11.71 34.07 -3.48
N ARG A 335 -12.29 33.45 -4.53
CA ARG A 335 -12.72 32.04 -4.50
C ARG A 335 -11.53 31.10 -4.31
N LYS A 336 -10.46 31.33 -5.08
CA LYS A 336 -9.20 30.58 -5.00
C LYS A 336 -8.63 30.63 -3.59
N ARG A 337 -8.43 31.84 -3.05
CA ARG A 337 -7.87 32.01 -1.71
C ARG A 337 -8.73 31.38 -0.63
N PHE A 338 -10.05 31.48 -0.72
CA PHE A 338 -10.96 30.88 0.24
C PHE A 338 -10.83 29.35 0.28
N LEU A 339 -10.84 28.68 -0.88
CA LEU A 339 -10.72 27.22 -0.94
C LEU A 339 -9.32 26.71 -0.58
N GLU A 340 -8.26 27.36 -1.08
CA GLU A 340 -6.88 27.07 -0.68
C GLU A 340 -6.69 27.28 0.82
N GLY A 341 -7.29 28.35 1.37
CA GLY A 341 -7.30 28.64 2.79
C GLY A 341 -7.95 27.55 3.64
N LEU A 342 -9.09 27.00 3.21
CA LEU A 342 -9.74 25.87 3.88
C LEU A 342 -8.83 24.62 3.87
N TYR A 343 -8.10 24.39 2.78
CA TYR A 343 -7.11 23.31 2.71
C TYR A 343 -5.91 23.57 3.64
N GLU A 344 -5.32 24.77 3.63
CA GLU A 344 -4.21 25.18 4.52
C GLU A 344 -4.60 25.21 6.01
N HIS A 345 -5.89 25.35 6.30
CA HIS A 345 -6.45 25.22 7.64
C HIS A 345 -6.56 23.76 8.10
N GLY A 346 -6.46 22.79 7.18
CA GLY A 346 -6.60 21.37 7.48
C GLY A 346 -8.06 20.89 7.54
N PHE A 347 -9.01 21.70 7.08
CA PHE A 347 -10.41 21.27 7.02
C PHE A 347 -10.63 20.22 5.95
N VAL A 348 -10.07 20.41 4.76
CA VAL A 348 -10.30 19.53 3.61
C VAL A 348 -9.64 18.17 3.85
N ARG A 349 -10.46 17.17 4.15
CA ARG A 349 -10.03 15.76 4.35
C ARG A 349 -10.01 14.99 3.05
N ASN A 350 -10.97 15.25 2.18
CA ASN A 350 -11.13 14.55 0.92
C ASN A 350 -11.84 15.44 -0.10
N THR A 351 -11.66 15.12 -1.37
CA THR A 351 -12.29 15.82 -2.50
C THR A 351 -12.82 14.86 -3.53
N ARG A 352 -13.79 15.33 -4.31
CA ARG A 352 -14.13 14.72 -5.60
C ARG A 352 -14.29 15.79 -6.65
N LEU A 353 -13.47 15.67 -7.68
CA LEU A 353 -13.52 16.50 -8.86
C LEU A 353 -14.57 15.94 -9.84
N MET A 354 -15.41 16.80 -10.37
CA MET A 354 -16.43 16.49 -11.37
C MET A 354 -16.21 17.40 -12.58
N LEU A 355 -16.04 16.82 -13.76
CA LEU A 355 -15.69 17.56 -14.97
C LEU A 355 -16.66 17.26 -16.11
N GLY A 356 -17.12 18.31 -16.77
CA GLY A 356 -17.74 18.23 -18.09
C GLY A 356 -16.73 17.83 -19.16
N THR A 357 -17.23 17.43 -20.33
CA THR A 357 -16.41 16.87 -21.41
C THR A 357 -15.33 17.82 -21.94
N ASN A 358 -15.60 19.12 -22.05
CA ASN A 358 -14.62 20.11 -22.48
C ASN A 358 -13.70 20.50 -21.32
N ALA A 359 -14.22 20.68 -20.11
CA ALA A 359 -13.40 20.91 -18.92
C ALA A 359 -12.36 19.79 -18.70
N ALA A 360 -12.75 18.53 -18.92
CA ALA A 360 -11.84 17.39 -18.85
C ALA A 360 -10.73 17.44 -19.92
N LYS A 361 -11.02 17.89 -21.15
CA LYS A 361 -10.01 18.07 -22.20
C LYS A 361 -9.02 19.18 -21.86
N THR A 362 -9.54 20.28 -21.33
CA THR A 362 -8.78 21.43 -20.84
C THR A 362 -7.79 21.02 -19.76
N VAL A 363 -8.29 20.34 -18.70
CA VAL A 363 -7.47 19.80 -17.61
C VAL A 363 -6.37 18.86 -18.13
N LYS A 364 -6.67 17.97 -19.08
CA LYS A 364 -5.66 17.09 -19.71
C LYS A 364 -4.59 17.84 -20.51
N THR A 365 -4.95 18.97 -21.11
CA THR A 365 -4.02 19.77 -21.92
C THR A 365 -3.05 20.56 -21.03
N VAL A 366 -3.54 21.06 -19.89
CA VAL A 366 -2.72 21.79 -18.90
C VAL A 366 -1.75 20.87 -18.15
N LEU A 367 -2.15 19.64 -17.85
CA LEU A 367 -1.39 18.73 -16.99
C LEU A 367 -0.52 17.73 -17.74
N GLY A 368 -0.65 17.65 -19.06
CA GLY A 368 -0.05 16.57 -19.84
C GLY A 368 -0.84 15.25 -19.74
N ASN A 369 -0.52 14.32 -20.63
CA ASN A 369 -1.27 13.06 -20.79
C ASN A 369 -1.01 12.02 -19.68
N ASP A 370 -0.09 12.28 -18.75
CA ASP A 370 0.46 11.25 -17.85
C ASP A 370 -0.22 11.20 -16.47
N LEU A 371 -1.04 12.19 -16.11
CA LEU A 371 -1.71 12.26 -14.81
C LEU A 371 -3.01 11.42 -14.82
N LYS A 372 -3.01 10.32 -14.06
CA LYS A 372 -4.21 9.49 -13.80
C LYS A 372 -5.15 10.20 -12.83
N ILE A 373 -5.92 11.14 -13.34
CA ILE A 373 -6.89 11.90 -12.55
C ILE A 373 -8.18 11.08 -12.43
N ASN A 374 -8.57 10.75 -11.21
CA ASN A 374 -9.86 10.15 -10.93
C ASN A 374 -10.90 11.27 -10.73
N TYR A 375 -11.72 11.51 -11.74
CA TYR A 375 -12.80 12.49 -11.71
C TYR A 375 -14.13 11.87 -12.15
N ILE A 376 -15.24 12.46 -11.72
CA ILE A 376 -16.59 12.07 -12.10
C ILE A 376 -16.98 12.83 -13.37
N ASN A 377 -17.53 12.13 -14.37
CA ASN A 377 -18.06 12.80 -15.56
C ASN A 377 -19.34 13.55 -15.22
N LEU A 378 -19.42 14.82 -15.61
CA LEU A 378 -20.67 15.59 -15.60
C LEU A 378 -21.40 15.36 -16.92
N SER A 379 -22.55 14.68 -16.87
CA SER A 379 -23.35 14.36 -18.06
C SER A 379 -24.53 15.29 -18.24
N GLY A 380 -24.78 15.63 -19.52
CA GLY A 380 -25.79 16.61 -19.94
C GLY A 380 -25.22 17.56 -21.01
N SER A 381 -26.02 17.87 -22.04
CA SER A 381 -25.56 18.63 -23.22
C SER A 381 -25.13 20.08 -22.90
N GLN A 382 -25.52 20.63 -21.75
CA GLN A 382 -25.19 22.00 -21.33
C GLN A 382 -24.01 22.08 -20.35
N GLU A 383 -23.48 20.95 -19.88
CA GLU A 383 -22.50 20.91 -18.78
C GLU A 383 -21.05 20.74 -19.27
N THR A 384 -20.81 20.87 -20.57
CA THR A 384 -19.54 20.53 -21.21
C THR A 384 -18.35 21.30 -20.66
N HIS A 385 -18.51 22.58 -20.31
CA HIS A 385 -17.46 23.42 -19.73
C HIS A 385 -17.52 23.49 -18.19
N THR A 386 -18.45 22.78 -17.55
CA THR A 386 -18.64 22.87 -16.11
C THR A 386 -17.63 22.02 -15.36
N SER A 387 -17.00 22.61 -14.35
CA SER A 387 -16.20 21.92 -13.35
C SER A 387 -16.89 22.11 -12.01
N ILE A 388 -17.05 21.05 -11.23
CA ILE A 388 -17.57 21.10 -9.87
C ILE A 388 -16.60 20.35 -8.97
N ILE A 389 -16.40 20.85 -7.76
CA ILE A 389 -15.64 20.16 -6.72
C ILE A 389 -16.53 19.97 -5.49
N TYR A 390 -16.50 18.76 -4.96
CA TYR A 390 -16.99 18.44 -3.63
C TYR A 390 -15.81 18.38 -2.66
N LEU A 391 -15.96 19.03 -1.50
CA LEU A 391 -15.00 18.98 -0.40
C LEU A 391 -15.67 18.36 0.83
N ASP A 392 -15.04 17.33 1.38
CA ASP A 392 -15.33 16.82 2.72
C ASP A 392 -14.45 17.56 3.73
N CYS A 393 -15.07 18.38 4.57
CA CYS A 393 -14.37 19.13 5.61
C CYS A 393 -14.53 18.52 7.01
N GLY A 394 -15.08 17.30 7.11
CA GLY A 394 -15.39 16.65 8.37
C GLY A 394 -16.71 17.12 8.97
N ASP A 395 -16.68 18.27 9.65
CA ASP A 395 -17.87 18.79 10.36
C ASP A 395 -18.84 19.50 9.41
N PHE A 396 -18.39 19.81 8.20
CA PHE A 396 -19.18 20.38 7.13
C PHE A 396 -18.70 19.89 5.77
N HIS A 397 -19.49 20.15 4.74
CA HIS A 397 -19.22 19.75 3.36
C HIS A 397 -19.48 20.91 2.42
N ILE A 398 -18.68 21.03 1.37
CA ILE A 398 -18.82 22.07 0.35
C ILE A 398 -19.04 21.45 -1.03
N VAL A 399 -19.94 22.07 -1.81
CA VAL A 399 -20.03 21.86 -3.26
C VAL A 399 -19.88 23.20 -3.95
N GLU A 400 -18.91 23.32 -4.84
CA GLU A 400 -18.50 24.57 -5.50
C GLU A 400 -18.27 24.32 -7.00
N GLY A 401 -18.53 25.29 -7.88
CA GLY A 401 -18.52 25.06 -9.33
C GLY A 401 -18.13 26.27 -10.17
N SER A 402 -17.58 26.05 -11.37
CA SER A 402 -16.92 27.10 -12.17
C SER A 402 -17.85 28.20 -12.71
N HIS A 403 -19.03 27.83 -13.25
CA HIS A 403 -20.03 28.72 -13.88
C HIS A 403 -20.80 29.56 -12.84
N GLU A 404 -21.96 30.12 -13.21
CA GLU A 404 -23.00 30.62 -12.28
C GLU A 404 -23.52 29.50 -11.36
N PHE A 405 -22.64 28.98 -10.53
CA PHE A 405 -22.85 27.93 -9.56
C PHE A 405 -22.77 28.59 -8.19
N LYS A 406 -23.70 28.23 -7.31
CA LYS A 406 -23.70 28.72 -5.92
C LYS A 406 -22.70 27.92 -5.10
N LEU A 407 -22.08 28.54 -4.11
CA LEU A 407 -21.41 27.80 -3.03
C LEU A 407 -22.49 27.12 -2.20
N TRP A 408 -22.44 25.80 -2.08
CA TRP A 408 -23.29 25.06 -1.16
C TRP A 408 -22.46 24.60 0.04
N ILE A 409 -22.94 24.89 1.25
CA ILE A 409 -22.33 24.44 2.50
C ILE A 409 -23.36 23.61 3.27
N TYR A 410 -22.99 22.41 3.69
CA TYR A 410 -23.85 21.48 4.44
C TYR A 410 -23.18 21.11 5.76
N MET A 411 -23.91 21.13 6.88
CA MET A 411 -23.40 20.68 8.19
C MET A 411 -23.57 19.16 8.39
N GLY A 412 -23.48 18.39 7.31
CA GLY A 412 -23.62 16.94 7.25
C GLY A 412 -23.53 16.46 5.79
N LEU A 413 -23.40 15.15 5.58
CA LEU A 413 -23.17 14.60 4.25
C LEU A 413 -24.38 14.86 3.32
N PRO A 414 -24.23 15.53 2.16
CA PRO A 414 -25.36 15.87 1.29
C PRO A 414 -26.05 14.64 0.68
N SER A 415 -25.24 13.62 0.34
CA SER A 415 -25.68 12.35 -0.21
C SER A 415 -24.56 11.31 -0.05
N GLU A 416 -24.91 10.06 0.27
CA GLU A 416 -23.95 8.94 0.32
C GLU A 416 -23.23 8.72 -1.01
N LYS A 417 -23.85 9.12 -2.12
CA LYS A 417 -23.24 9.03 -3.45
C LYS A 417 -21.97 9.85 -3.59
N LEU A 418 -21.84 10.94 -2.85
CA LEU A 418 -20.64 11.77 -2.90
C LEU A 418 -19.42 11.06 -2.34
N ILE A 419 -19.58 10.09 -1.44
CA ILE A 419 -18.47 9.29 -0.89
C ILE A 419 -18.35 7.91 -1.55
N ASP A 420 -19.20 7.58 -2.52
CA ASP A 420 -19.12 6.35 -3.28
C ASP A 420 -18.19 6.48 -4.50
N TYR A 421 -16.94 6.03 -4.34
CA TYR A 421 -15.90 6.07 -5.37
C TYR A 421 -16.12 5.11 -6.55
N SER A 422 -17.15 4.27 -6.52
CA SER A 422 -17.55 3.43 -7.67
C SER A 422 -18.36 4.21 -8.70
N LEU A 423 -18.97 5.33 -8.31
CA LEU A 423 -19.74 6.17 -9.21
C LEU A 423 -18.82 7.02 -10.10
N SER A 424 -19.04 6.93 -11.40
CA SER A 424 -18.24 7.62 -12.43
C SER A 424 -19.00 8.76 -13.13
N GLU A 425 -20.26 9.00 -12.80
CA GLU A 425 -21.11 9.96 -13.50
C GLU A 425 -22.12 10.64 -12.56
N PHE A 426 -22.28 11.96 -12.71
CA PHE A 426 -23.33 12.77 -12.11
C PHE A 426 -23.87 13.80 -13.10
N THR A 427 -25.05 14.34 -12.82
CA THR A 427 -25.57 15.54 -13.51
C THR A 427 -25.50 16.75 -12.59
N ARG A 428 -25.48 17.98 -13.13
CA ARG A 428 -25.64 19.20 -12.31
C ARG A 428 -26.93 19.17 -11.50
N SER A 429 -28.00 18.63 -12.07
CA SER A 429 -29.30 18.48 -11.40
C SER A 429 -29.20 17.62 -10.13
N ASP A 430 -28.37 16.59 -10.13
CA ASP A 430 -28.12 15.80 -8.92
C ASP A 430 -27.56 16.71 -7.81
N LEU A 431 -26.58 17.56 -8.15
CA LEU A 431 -25.87 18.40 -7.20
C LEU A 431 -26.70 19.58 -6.69
N ILE A 432 -27.56 20.18 -7.51
CA ILE A 432 -28.32 21.40 -7.16
C ILE A 432 -29.77 21.15 -6.75
N HIS A 433 -30.35 19.98 -7.04
CA HIS A 433 -31.74 19.67 -6.74
C HIS A 433 -31.91 18.38 -5.94
N ARG A 434 -31.23 17.31 -6.34
CA ARG A 434 -31.40 16.00 -5.71
C ARG A 434 -30.71 15.93 -4.35
N PHE A 435 -29.42 16.23 -4.27
CA PHE A 435 -28.66 16.14 -3.01
C PHE A 435 -29.19 17.10 -1.95
N PRO A 436 -29.55 18.36 -2.26
CA PRO A 436 -30.25 19.20 -1.30
C PRO A 436 -31.55 18.55 -0.79
N ARG A 437 -32.33 17.89 -1.66
CA ARG A 437 -33.56 17.20 -1.25
C ARG A 437 -33.27 16.00 -0.34
N GLU A 438 -32.30 15.16 -0.70
CA GLU A 438 -31.85 14.02 0.10
C GLU A 438 -31.34 14.47 1.48
N PHE A 439 -30.57 15.56 1.53
CA PHE A 439 -30.10 16.18 2.76
C PHE A 439 -31.26 16.62 3.66
N ARG A 440 -32.31 17.26 3.12
CA ARG A 440 -33.48 17.66 3.92
C ARG A 440 -34.21 16.49 4.55
N THR A 441 -34.29 15.38 3.82
CA THR A 441 -34.90 14.14 4.32
C THR A 441 -34.06 13.54 5.45
N THR A 442 -32.74 13.59 5.32
CA THR A 442 -31.80 12.97 6.27
C THR A 442 -31.56 13.84 7.52
N TYR A 443 -31.53 15.17 7.35
CA TYR A 443 -31.23 16.16 8.39
C TYR A 443 -32.39 17.16 8.53
N PRO A 444 -33.37 16.90 9.42
CA PRO A 444 -34.60 17.69 9.54
C PRO A 444 -34.38 19.17 9.92
N ASN A 445 -33.25 19.48 10.53
CA ASN A 445 -32.88 20.85 10.91
C ASN A 445 -32.50 21.72 9.70
N ASN A 446 -32.45 21.16 8.49
CA ASN A 446 -32.17 21.87 7.23
C ASN A 446 -30.89 22.73 7.32
N ASN A 447 -29.85 22.19 7.96
CA ASN A 447 -28.65 22.95 8.27
C ASN A 447 -27.68 22.97 7.09
N PHE A 448 -28.11 23.62 6.01
CA PHE A 448 -27.30 23.89 4.83
C PHE A 448 -27.61 25.28 4.28
N LYS A 449 -26.72 25.82 3.45
CA LYS A 449 -26.87 27.14 2.82
C LYS A 449 -26.36 27.13 1.38
N ASP A 450 -27.15 27.68 0.47
CA ASP A 450 -26.72 28.02 -0.89
C ASP A 450 -26.39 29.52 -0.97
N ILE A 451 -25.21 29.85 -1.50
CA ILE A 451 -24.67 31.22 -1.49
C ILE A 451 -24.27 31.59 -2.92
N THR A 452 -24.91 32.63 -3.45
CA THR A 452 -24.52 33.21 -4.75
C THR A 452 -23.25 34.05 -4.61
N HIS A 453 -22.30 33.85 -5.54
CA HIS A 453 -21.05 34.61 -5.62
C HIS A 453 -21.33 36.07 -5.94
N THR A 454 -21.25 36.90 -4.91
CA THR A 454 -21.53 38.34 -4.96
C THR A 454 -20.27 39.08 -4.53
N PRO A 455 -19.71 40.02 -5.33
CA PRO A 455 -18.32 40.46 -5.21
C PRO A 455 -17.81 40.89 -3.83
N THR A 456 -18.69 41.27 -2.90
CA THR A 456 -18.27 41.75 -1.58
C THR A 456 -18.91 41.04 -0.38
N THR A 457 -19.88 40.14 -0.58
CA THR A 457 -20.71 39.62 0.51
C THR A 457 -20.73 38.11 0.63
N TRP A 458 -20.34 37.36 -0.41
CA TRP A 458 -20.48 35.90 -0.38
C TRP A 458 -19.59 35.22 0.68
N GLN A 459 -18.33 35.65 0.82
CA GLN A 459 -17.40 35.12 1.82
C GLN A 459 -17.93 35.35 3.23
N ASN A 460 -18.48 36.54 3.50
CA ASN A 460 -19.10 36.84 4.80
C ASN A 460 -20.26 35.91 5.11
N ARG A 461 -21.16 35.68 4.13
CA ARG A 461 -22.32 34.79 4.32
C ARG A 461 -21.92 33.33 4.59
N ALA A 462 -20.77 32.90 4.04
CA ALA A 462 -20.19 31.59 4.27
C ALA A 462 -19.57 31.50 5.67
N ILE A 463 -18.72 32.46 6.03
CA ILE A 463 -18.07 32.56 7.34
C ILE A 463 -19.10 32.66 8.46
N GLU A 464 -20.11 33.51 8.33
CA GLU A 464 -21.22 33.61 9.29
C GLU A 464 -21.93 32.28 9.45
N PHE A 465 -22.27 31.59 8.35
CA PHE A 465 -22.96 30.30 8.44
C PHE A 465 -22.13 29.24 9.16
N LEU A 466 -20.83 29.18 8.88
CA LEU A 466 -19.91 28.24 9.54
C LEU A 466 -19.74 28.57 11.03
N THR A 467 -19.49 29.84 11.36
CA THR A 467 -19.31 30.30 12.76
C THR A 467 -20.58 30.23 13.60
N GLU A 468 -21.76 30.46 13.00
CA GLU A 468 -23.06 30.23 13.64
C GLU A 468 -23.31 28.75 13.96
N ASN A 469 -22.68 27.86 13.22
CA ASN A 469 -22.71 26.41 13.42
C ASN A 469 -21.53 25.87 14.22
N GLY A 470 -20.75 26.74 14.87
CA GLY A 470 -19.70 26.33 15.79
C GLY A 470 -18.34 26.05 15.13
N ILE A 471 -18.18 26.32 13.84
CA ILE A 471 -16.90 26.16 13.15
C ILE A 471 -16.03 27.38 13.39
N GLU A 472 -14.87 27.17 13.99
CA GLU A 472 -13.85 28.21 14.17
C GLU A 472 -13.00 28.33 12.90
N LEU A 473 -12.79 29.56 12.42
CA LEU A 473 -12.08 29.82 11.17
C LEU A 473 -10.94 30.80 11.40
N ASP A 474 -9.72 30.43 10.99
CA ASP A 474 -8.60 31.35 10.85
C ASP A 474 -8.77 32.18 9.58
N LEU A 475 -9.27 33.40 9.74
CA LEU A 475 -9.52 34.33 8.64
C LEU A 475 -8.24 34.76 7.90
N GLU A 476 -7.07 34.73 8.54
CA GLU A 476 -5.81 35.08 7.85
C GLU A 476 -5.46 34.04 6.77
N LYS A 477 -5.93 32.80 6.96
CA LYS A 477 -5.83 31.74 5.95
C LYS A 477 -6.88 31.86 4.86
N LEU A 478 -8.01 32.53 5.07
CA LEU A 478 -9.10 32.58 4.10
C LEU A 478 -9.06 33.81 3.17
N PHE A 479 -8.22 34.79 3.47
CA PHE A 479 -8.12 36.05 2.74
C PHE A 479 -6.67 36.39 2.37
N TYR A 480 -6.52 37.23 1.35
CA TYR A 480 -5.27 37.97 1.19
C TYR A 480 -5.21 39.13 2.20
N LYS A 481 -4.00 39.58 2.54
CA LYS A 481 -3.78 40.58 3.60
C LYS A 481 -4.63 41.86 3.46
N ASP A 482 -4.81 42.36 2.24
CA ASP A 482 -5.61 43.57 2.01
C ASP A 482 -7.12 43.31 2.07
N GLU A 483 -7.55 42.12 1.65
CA GLU A 483 -8.96 41.71 1.74
C GLU A 483 -9.37 41.44 3.18
N TYR A 484 -8.49 40.82 3.97
CA TYR A 484 -8.67 40.60 5.40
C TYR A 484 -8.96 41.92 6.12
N ARG A 485 -8.14 42.95 5.89
CA ARG A 485 -8.34 44.28 6.49
C ARG A 485 -9.68 44.89 6.10
N LYS A 486 -10.05 44.80 4.81
CA LYS A 486 -11.35 45.29 4.32
C LYS A 486 -12.52 44.53 4.94
N TYR A 487 -12.37 43.21 5.09
CA TYR A 487 -13.37 42.34 5.70
C TYR A 487 -13.60 42.72 7.17
N ILE A 488 -12.54 42.80 7.98
CA ILE A 488 -12.63 43.15 9.40
C ILE A 488 -13.21 44.55 9.60
N ASN A 489 -12.79 45.53 8.80
CA ASN A 489 -13.34 46.89 8.89
C ASN A 489 -14.85 46.95 8.58
N ARG A 490 -15.36 46.03 7.76
CA ARG A 490 -16.76 46.03 7.32
C ARG A 490 -17.67 45.16 8.18
N TYR A 491 -17.19 44.00 8.61
CA TYR A 491 -17.99 42.96 9.26
C TYR A 491 -17.55 42.65 10.70
N GLY A 492 -16.38 43.13 11.12
CA GLY A 492 -15.77 42.78 12.40
C GLY A 492 -15.18 41.36 12.40
N LEU A 493 -14.72 40.91 13.57
CA LEU A 493 -14.32 39.52 13.78
C LEU A 493 -15.58 38.66 13.96
N PRO A 494 -15.70 37.51 13.27
CA PRO A 494 -16.84 36.62 13.43
C PRO A 494 -16.82 36.01 14.83
N VAL A 495 -18.00 35.97 15.47
CA VAL A 495 -18.17 35.40 16.80
C VAL A 495 -18.77 34.00 16.66
N VAL A 496 -18.02 32.98 17.09
CA VAL A 496 -18.51 31.60 17.11
C VAL A 496 -19.65 31.49 18.11
N ARG A 497 -20.87 31.24 17.62
CA ARG A 497 -22.03 31.07 18.51
C ARG A 497 -22.03 29.66 19.07
N LYS A 498 -21.53 29.50 20.30
CA LYS A 498 -21.52 28.27 21.11
C LYS A 498 -22.92 27.77 21.54
N LYS A 499 -23.95 27.86 20.68
CA LYS A 499 -25.28 27.28 20.96
C LYS A 499 -25.28 25.75 21.02
N VAL A 500 -24.19 25.11 20.60
CA VAL A 500 -24.01 23.64 20.59
C VAL A 500 -23.41 23.13 21.90
N GLU A 501 -22.55 23.89 22.59
CA GLU A 501 -21.96 23.47 23.86
C GLU A 501 -23.02 23.33 24.98
N GLU A 502 -23.94 24.29 25.13
CA GLU A 502 -24.99 24.19 26.17
C GLU A 502 -25.99 23.06 25.92
N LYS A 503 -26.29 22.74 24.65
CA LYS A 503 -27.24 21.66 24.29
C LYS A 503 -26.65 20.27 24.48
N ASN A 504 -25.35 20.09 24.19
CA ASN A 504 -24.68 18.82 24.40
C ASN A 504 -24.26 18.64 25.87
N LEU A 505 -23.87 19.70 26.58
CA LEU A 505 -23.45 19.59 27.98
C LEU A 505 -24.60 19.20 28.90
N LEU A 506 -25.80 19.78 28.72
CA LEU A 506 -26.98 19.39 29.52
C LEU A 506 -27.35 17.92 29.28
N GLU A 507 -27.32 17.46 28.02
CA GLU A 507 -27.64 16.08 27.69
C GLU A 507 -26.57 15.10 28.20
N SER A 508 -25.28 15.42 28.02
CA SER A 508 -24.18 14.60 28.55
C SER A 508 -24.23 14.53 30.07
N ASN A 509 -24.48 15.63 30.76
CA ASN A 509 -24.60 15.64 32.22
C ASN A 509 -25.85 14.87 32.69
N LEU A 510 -26.96 14.97 31.96
CA LEU A 510 -28.15 14.14 32.21
C LEU A 510 -27.87 12.66 32.06
N LEU A 511 -27.17 12.24 31.01
CA LEU A 511 -26.80 10.85 30.80
C LEU A 511 -25.82 10.35 31.87
N ASN A 512 -24.81 11.14 32.23
CA ASN A 512 -23.85 10.80 33.29
C ASN A 512 -24.54 10.70 34.67
N ALA A 513 -25.46 11.61 34.96
CA ALA A 513 -26.27 11.56 36.17
C ALA A 513 -27.17 10.32 36.17
N LEU A 514 -27.82 9.99 35.05
CA LEU A 514 -28.65 8.79 34.95
C LEU A 514 -27.83 7.50 35.02
N GLN A 515 -26.59 7.45 34.54
CA GLN A 515 -25.72 6.28 34.71
C GLN A 515 -25.46 5.94 36.19
N THR A 516 -25.41 6.97 37.04
CA THR A 516 -24.96 6.84 38.43
C THR A 516 -26.12 6.83 39.42
N TYR A 517 -27.16 7.65 39.17
CA TYR A 517 -28.21 7.94 40.14
C TYR A 517 -29.58 7.37 39.75
N GLN A 518 -29.72 6.69 38.62
CA GLN A 518 -31.00 6.03 38.27
C GLN A 518 -31.36 4.92 39.26
N PRO A 519 -32.66 4.72 39.59
CA PRO A 519 -33.81 5.55 39.20
C PRO A 519 -33.91 6.86 40.00
N ILE A 520 -34.18 7.98 39.32
CA ILE A 520 -34.18 9.32 39.93
C ILE A 520 -35.32 10.21 39.45
N THR A 521 -35.90 11.02 40.35
CA THR A 521 -36.96 11.97 39.97
C THR A 521 -36.37 13.19 39.24
N ALA A 522 -37.16 13.87 38.39
CA ALA A 522 -36.71 15.12 37.76
C ALA A 522 -36.30 16.19 38.79
N ARG A 523 -36.89 16.17 40.00
CA ARG A 523 -36.59 17.14 41.06
C ARG A 523 -35.23 16.87 41.67
N ASP A 524 -34.91 15.61 41.94
CA ASP A 524 -33.61 15.24 42.50
C ASP A 524 -32.51 15.30 41.43
N MET A 525 -32.85 15.02 40.17
CA MET A 525 -31.97 15.24 39.03
C MET A 525 -31.51 16.70 38.93
N ALA A 526 -32.43 17.66 39.13
CA ALA A 526 -32.07 19.08 39.12
C ALA A 526 -31.06 19.43 40.25
N LYS A 527 -31.16 18.78 41.41
CA LYS A 527 -30.20 18.97 42.52
C LYS A 527 -28.85 18.35 42.19
N VAL A 528 -28.83 17.13 41.66
CA VAL A 528 -27.59 16.45 41.24
C VAL A 528 -26.85 17.28 40.20
N LEU A 529 -27.56 17.83 39.22
CA LEU A 529 -26.94 18.71 38.22
C LEU A 529 -26.33 19.98 38.83
N ASP A 530 -26.99 20.59 39.83
CA ASP A 530 -26.47 21.79 40.51
C ASP A 530 -25.25 21.45 41.39
N GLU A 531 -25.36 20.40 42.20
CA GLU A 531 -24.36 20.04 43.22
C GLU A 531 -23.11 19.36 42.64
N GLU A 532 -23.27 18.47 41.66
CA GLU A 532 -22.16 17.65 41.15
C GLU A 532 -21.65 18.10 39.79
N PHE A 533 -22.51 18.67 38.97
CA PHE A 533 -22.17 19.12 37.62
C PHE A 533 -22.08 20.64 37.51
N SER A 534 -22.21 21.37 38.63
CA SER A 534 -22.19 22.84 38.70
C SER A 534 -23.13 23.51 37.69
N MET A 535 -24.27 22.87 37.42
CA MET A 535 -25.20 23.23 36.35
C MET A 535 -26.60 23.52 36.91
N LYS A 536 -26.94 24.81 36.98
CA LYS A 536 -28.31 25.25 37.31
C LYS A 536 -29.22 25.14 36.11
N VAL A 537 -30.20 24.26 36.18
CA VAL A 537 -31.18 24.03 35.12
C VAL A 537 -32.57 24.35 35.63
N ASP A 538 -33.32 25.14 34.86
CA ASP A 538 -34.74 25.36 35.13
C ASP A 538 -35.54 24.05 34.98
N TYR A 539 -36.52 23.84 35.85
CA TYR A 539 -37.30 22.60 35.89
C TYR A 539 -38.09 22.34 34.60
N ALA A 540 -38.55 23.38 33.92
CA ALA A 540 -39.24 23.22 32.63
C ALA A 540 -38.25 22.86 31.51
N ALA A 541 -37.05 23.42 31.53
CA ALA A 541 -35.98 23.07 30.59
C ALA A 541 -35.50 21.61 30.78
N LEU A 542 -35.32 21.17 32.03
CA LEU A 542 -34.95 19.81 32.39
C LEU A 542 -36.00 18.79 31.90
N ASN A 543 -37.27 19.01 32.23
CA ASN A 543 -38.35 18.13 31.80
C ASN A 543 -38.48 18.10 30.27
N LYS A 544 -38.41 19.27 29.61
CA LYS A 544 -38.45 19.34 28.14
C LYS A 544 -37.36 18.46 27.52
N LYS A 545 -36.17 18.42 28.12
CA LYS A 545 -35.07 17.59 27.63
C LYS A 545 -35.26 16.10 27.93
N LEU A 546 -35.65 15.74 29.15
CA LEU A 546 -35.96 14.34 29.52
C LEU A 546 -37.07 13.75 28.65
N PHE A 547 -38.13 14.52 28.36
CA PHE A 547 -39.18 14.10 27.41
C PHE A 547 -38.70 14.02 25.95
N SER A 548 -37.72 14.82 25.54
CA SER A 548 -37.06 14.66 24.23
C SER A 548 -36.31 13.33 24.17
N MET A 549 -35.51 13.04 25.20
CA MET A 549 -34.74 11.79 25.32
C MET A 549 -35.66 10.56 25.40
N LEU A 550 -36.84 10.70 26.02
CA LEU A 550 -37.89 9.66 26.02
C LEU A 550 -38.40 9.38 24.61
N LYS A 551 -38.69 10.42 23.82
CA LYS A 551 -39.15 10.29 22.42
C LYS A 551 -38.07 9.69 21.52
N GLU A 552 -36.81 9.98 21.80
CA GLU A 552 -35.64 9.43 21.12
C GLU A 552 -35.30 8.00 21.57
N GLY A 553 -36.02 7.47 22.58
CA GLY A 553 -35.84 6.11 23.09
C GLY A 553 -34.55 5.91 23.91
N ARG A 554 -33.95 6.98 24.43
CA ARG A 554 -32.70 6.93 25.22
C ARG A 554 -32.94 6.70 26.72
N VAL A 555 -34.12 7.09 27.20
CA VAL A 555 -34.54 6.95 28.60
C VAL A 555 -35.97 6.42 28.66
N PHE A 556 -36.36 5.89 29.82
CA PHE A 556 -37.76 5.63 30.14
C PHE A 556 -38.11 6.20 31.52
N ILE A 557 -39.41 6.33 31.78
CA ILE A 557 -39.95 6.77 33.06
C ILE A 557 -40.87 5.68 33.61
N ASP A 558 -40.71 5.34 34.88
CA ASP A 558 -41.51 4.30 35.53
C ASP A 558 -42.82 4.85 36.14
N GLY A 559 -43.61 3.95 36.73
CA GLY A 559 -44.89 4.29 37.37
C GLY A 559 -44.77 5.20 38.60
N ALA A 560 -43.56 5.41 39.12
CA ALA A 560 -43.26 6.33 40.23
C ALA A 560 -42.67 7.66 39.73
N LEU A 561 -42.70 7.92 38.42
CA LEU A 561 -42.13 9.11 37.77
C LEU A 561 -40.60 9.23 37.92
N GLN A 562 -39.90 8.11 38.06
CA GLN A 562 -38.44 8.08 38.11
C GLN A 562 -37.86 7.77 36.72
N TRP A 563 -36.82 8.52 36.35
CA TRP A 563 -36.13 8.43 35.06
C TRP A 563 -34.98 7.43 35.13
N GLN A 564 -34.86 6.63 34.08
CA GLN A 564 -33.86 5.58 33.91
C GLN A 564 -33.37 5.55 32.45
N LEU A 565 -32.13 5.11 32.24
CA LEU A 565 -31.58 4.80 30.93
C LEU A 565 -32.31 3.58 30.36
N LYS A 566 -32.50 3.61 29.04
CA LYS A 566 -32.99 2.46 28.29
C LYS A 566 -31.77 1.72 27.74
N ASP A 567 -31.69 0.42 28.00
CA ASP A 567 -30.63 -0.47 27.48
C ASP A 567 -30.56 -0.47 25.95
#